data_AF-A0A5P9K383-F1
#
_entry.id   AF-A0A5P9K383-F1
#
_cell.length_a   1.000
_cell.length_b   1.000
_cell.length_c   1.000
_cell.angle_alpha   90.00
_cell.angle_beta   90.00
_cell.angle_gamma   90.00
#
_symmetry.space_group_name_H-M   'P 1'
#
loop_
_entity.id
_entity.type
_entity.pdbx_description
1 polymer ?
#
loop_
_entity_poly.entity_id
_entity_poly.type
_entity_poly.pdbx_seq_one_letter_code
_entity_poly.pdbx_strand_id
1 'polypeptide(L)'
;MKAVALTPNLSVAPQLTEADLQQAAAAGYRTIVNNRPDGEAPDQPRSADLAAAAKRLGLEYRHIPVVPGQLPDELVEAFRTTFTEAEKPVLAFCRTGTRSTSLWALAATDRLTPAEILQTAAEAGYDLEALRPRLQATARSRAAGRE
;
A
#
# COMPACT_ATOMS: atom_id res chain seq x y z
N MET A 1 8.30 12.53 8.08
CA MET A 1 7.46 11.40 7.66
C MET A 1 6.41 11.05 8.70
N LYS A 2 5.14 10.92 8.29
CA LYS A 2 4.02 10.43 9.11
C LYS A 2 3.59 9.03 8.64
N ALA A 3 4.38 8.01 8.94
CA ALA A 3 4.05 6.62 8.61
C ALA A 3 3.32 5.95 9.78
N VAL A 4 2.35 5.08 9.47
CA VAL A 4 1.61 4.26 10.43
C VAL A 4 1.80 2.79 10.05
N ALA A 5 2.17 1.94 11.00
CA ALA A 5 2.31 0.51 10.76
C ALA A 5 0.92 -0.13 10.61
N LEU A 6 0.70 -0.89 9.53
CA LEU A 6 -0.45 -1.79 9.38
C LEU A 6 -0.10 -3.20 9.87
N THR A 7 1.11 -3.65 9.56
CA THR A 7 1.64 -4.96 9.98
C THR A 7 3.11 -4.80 10.32
N PRO A 8 3.77 -5.80 10.92
CA PRO A 8 5.22 -5.72 11.19
C PRO A 8 6.08 -5.44 9.94
N ASN A 9 5.61 -5.80 8.74
CA ASN A 9 6.35 -5.67 7.49
C ASN A 9 5.77 -4.62 6.53
N LEU A 10 4.69 -3.94 6.90
CA LEU A 10 4.05 -2.92 6.06
C LEU A 10 3.64 -1.72 6.90
N SER A 11 4.14 -0.55 6.50
CA SER A 11 3.62 0.73 6.94
C SER A 11 3.01 1.50 5.78
N VAL A 12 2.09 2.40 6.10
CA VAL A 12 1.43 3.29 5.14
C VAL A 12 1.61 4.75 5.53
N ALA A 13 1.65 5.62 4.53
CA ALA A 13 1.81 7.06 4.73
C ALA A 13 0.95 7.89 3.74
N PRO A 14 0.66 9.16 4.08
CA PRO A 14 0.23 10.14 3.08
C PRO A 14 1.39 10.45 2.11
N GLN A 15 1.18 11.43 1.22
CA GLN A 15 2.17 11.82 0.21
C GLN A 15 3.58 11.96 0.80
N LEU A 16 4.55 11.25 0.22
CA LEU A 16 5.95 11.35 0.59
C LEU A 16 6.68 12.42 -0.24
N THR A 17 7.67 13.03 0.38
CA THR A 17 8.65 13.91 -0.25
C THR A 17 10.02 13.22 -0.33
N GLU A 18 10.99 13.80 -1.04
CA GLU A 18 12.38 13.28 -1.02
C GLU A 18 12.96 13.24 0.41
N ALA A 19 12.65 14.22 1.24
CA ALA A 19 13.08 14.26 2.65
C ALA A 19 12.44 13.12 3.47
N ASP A 20 11.22 12.69 3.12
CA ASP A 20 10.61 11.53 3.76
C ASP A 20 11.26 10.22 3.30
N LEU A 21 11.74 10.13 2.07
CA LEU A 21 12.50 8.96 1.61
C LEU A 21 13.83 8.81 2.38
N GLN A 22 14.50 9.92 2.67
CA GLN A 22 15.69 9.91 3.54
C GLN A 22 15.37 9.39 4.94
N GLN A 23 14.26 9.86 5.53
CA GLN A 23 13.78 9.36 6.82
C GLN A 23 13.39 7.88 6.75
N ALA A 24 12.78 7.43 5.65
CA ALA A 24 12.41 6.03 5.46
C ALA A 24 13.66 5.13 5.39
N ALA A 25 14.68 5.51 4.64
CA ALA A 25 15.95 4.79 4.59
C ALA A 25 16.62 4.73 5.97
N ALA A 26 16.67 5.85 6.68
CA ALA A 26 17.23 5.91 8.04
C ALA A 26 16.45 5.07 9.05
N ALA A 27 15.13 4.94 8.87
CA ALA A 27 14.26 4.08 9.68
C ALA A 27 14.33 2.59 9.29
N GLY A 28 15.13 2.23 8.28
CA GLY A 28 15.39 0.85 7.89
C GLY A 28 14.36 0.25 6.91
N TYR A 29 13.45 1.05 6.36
CA TYR A 29 12.61 0.60 5.24
C TYR A 29 13.49 0.22 4.05
N ARG A 30 13.05 -0.78 3.29
CA ARG A 30 13.80 -1.29 2.13
C ARG A 30 13.09 -1.01 0.81
N THR A 31 11.76 -1.04 0.83
CA THR A 31 10.95 -0.84 -0.37
C THR A 31 9.90 0.24 -0.17
N ILE A 32 9.77 1.11 -1.17
CA ILE A 32 8.73 2.12 -1.27
C ILE A 32 7.72 1.72 -2.34
N VAL A 33 6.44 1.71 -2.00
CA VAL A 33 5.34 1.47 -2.95
C VAL A 33 4.52 2.74 -3.11
N ASN A 34 4.55 3.34 -4.30
CA ASN A 34 3.73 4.49 -4.62
C ASN A 34 2.42 4.03 -5.27
N ASN A 35 1.28 4.32 -4.62
CA ASN A 35 -0.06 4.04 -5.13
C ASN A 35 -0.80 5.29 -5.66
N ARG A 36 -0.08 6.40 -5.83
CA ARG A 36 -0.59 7.65 -6.38
C ARG A 36 -0.20 7.80 -7.86
N PRO A 37 -1.17 7.95 -8.79
CA PRO A 37 -0.89 8.41 -10.15
C PRO A 37 -0.24 9.79 -10.14
N ASP A 38 0.62 10.09 -11.11
CA ASP A 38 1.19 11.43 -11.28
C ASP A 38 0.11 12.44 -11.72
N GLY A 39 0.28 13.70 -11.34
CA GLY A 39 -0.59 14.79 -11.77
C GLY A 39 -1.94 14.91 -11.04
N GLU A 40 -2.13 14.27 -9.88
CA GLU A 40 -3.34 14.47 -9.07
C GLU A 40 -3.38 15.84 -8.39
N ALA A 41 -2.24 16.50 -8.17
CA ALA A 41 -2.16 17.84 -7.59
C ALA A 41 -0.94 18.62 -8.10
N PRO A 42 -0.98 19.97 -8.16
CA PRO A 42 0.13 20.78 -8.65
C PRO A 42 1.40 20.67 -7.80
N ASP A 43 1.25 20.40 -6.50
CA ASP A 43 2.32 20.25 -5.52
C ASP A 43 2.82 18.79 -5.41
N GLN A 44 2.29 17.87 -6.22
CA GLN A 44 2.68 16.47 -6.17
C GLN A 44 4.07 16.28 -6.79
N PRO A 45 5.04 15.69 -6.06
CA PRO A 45 6.28 15.22 -6.66
C PRO A 45 6.00 14.14 -7.69
N ARG A 46 6.67 14.19 -8.85
CA ARG A 46 6.52 13.15 -9.87
C ARG A 46 7.12 11.85 -9.35
N SER A 47 6.47 10.74 -9.68
CA SER A 47 6.91 9.40 -9.33
C SER A 47 8.33 9.11 -9.80
N ALA A 48 8.71 9.60 -11.00
CA ALA A 48 10.06 9.45 -11.54
C ALA A 48 11.14 10.13 -10.68
N ASP A 49 10.83 11.31 -10.12
CA ASP A 49 11.77 12.06 -9.30
C ASP A 49 11.95 11.36 -7.94
N LEU A 50 10.85 10.87 -7.34
CA LEU A 50 10.88 10.05 -6.13
C LEU A 50 11.60 8.72 -6.33
N ALA A 51 11.41 8.06 -7.48
CA ALA A 51 12.10 6.82 -7.82
C ALA A 51 13.63 7.03 -7.91
N ALA A 52 14.06 8.12 -8.54
CA ALA A 52 15.46 8.48 -8.62
C ALA A 52 16.05 8.77 -7.23
N ALA A 53 15.30 9.46 -6.35
CA ALA A 53 15.70 9.72 -4.97
C ALA A 53 15.79 8.43 -4.14
N ALA A 54 14.79 7.56 -4.22
CA ALA A 54 14.77 6.26 -3.55
C ALA A 54 16.00 5.42 -3.95
N LYS A 55 16.31 5.36 -5.25
CA LYS A 55 17.48 4.64 -5.76
C LYS A 55 18.79 5.16 -5.19
N ARG A 56 18.97 6.49 -5.07
CA ARG A 56 20.18 7.09 -4.45
C ARG A 56 20.34 6.71 -2.97
N LEU A 57 19.22 6.42 -2.30
CA LEU A 57 19.18 6.03 -0.90
C LEU A 57 19.24 4.51 -0.69
N GLY A 58 19.38 3.72 -1.75
CA GLY A 58 19.38 2.26 -1.67
C GLY A 58 18.01 1.66 -1.37
N LEU A 59 16.93 2.42 -1.62
CA LEU A 59 15.56 1.95 -1.49
C LEU A 59 15.07 1.40 -2.84
N GLU A 60 14.43 0.24 -2.80
CA GLU A 60 13.62 -0.23 -3.92
C GLU A 60 12.38 0.66 -4.06
N TYR A 61 11.97 0.96 -5.30
CA TYR A 61 10.81 1.78 -5.58
C TYR A 61 9.89 1.12 -6.59
N ARG A 62 8.62 0.97 -6.24
CA ARG A 62 7.58 0.35 -7.06
C ARG A 62 6.41 1.30 -7.23
N HIS A 63 6.04 1.58 -8.48
CA HIS A 63 4.91 2.45 -8.80
C HIS A 63 3.73 1.62 -9.30
N ILE A 64 2.66 1.58 -8.50
CA ILE A 64 1.42 0.86 -8.80
C ILE A 64 0.27 1.88 -8.70
N PRO A 65 0.10 2.77 -9.69
CA PRO A 65 -0.81 3.89 -9.60
C PRO A 65 -2.27 3.41 -9.53
N VAL A 66 -2.99 3.82 -8.48
CA VAL A 66 -4.40 3.49 -8.28
C VAL A 66 -5.24 4.75 -8.43
N VAL A 67 -6.13 4.76 -9.40
CA VAL A 67 -7.11 5.83 -9.59
C VAL A 67 -8.10 5.81 -8.41
N PRO A 68 -8.40 6.97 -7.78
CA PRO A 68 -9.36 7.03 -6.69
C PRO A 68 -10.69 6.35 -7.03
N GLY A 69 -11.19 5.51 -6.11
CA GLY A 69 -12.43 4.76 -6.29
C GLY A 69 -12.33 3.54 -7.22
N GLN A 70 -11.20 3.35 -7.92
CA GLN A 70 -10.98 2.20 -8.80
C GLN A 70 -9.91 1.29 -8.21
N LEU A 71 -10.34 0.16 -7.66
CA LEU A 71 -9.45 -0.88 -7.14
C LEU A 71 -9.67 -2.16 -7.96
N PRO A 72 -9.32 -2.24 -9.25
CA PRO A 72 -9.48 -3.47 -10.03
C PRO A 72 -8.64 -4.61 -9.43
N ASP A 73 -9.09 -5.85 -9.63
CA ASP A 73 -8.42 -7.04 -9.08
C ASP A 73 -6.96 -7.16 -9.57
N GLU A 74 -6.67 -6.69 -10.79
CA GLU A 74 -5.30 -6.65 -11.32
C GLU A 74 -4.33 -5.84 -10.45
N LEU A 75 -4.78 -4.71 -9.87
CA LEU A 75 -3.94 -3.87 -9.02
C LEU A 75 -3.79 -4.48 -7.62
N VAL A 76 -4.82 -5.22 -7.15
CA VAL A 76 -4.73 -6.01 -5.92
C VAL A 76 -3.69 -7.12 -6.07
N GLU A 77 -3.73 -7.86 -7.18
CA GLU A 77 -2.74 -8.89 -7.50
C GLU A 77 -1.34 -8.27 -7.69
N ALA A 78 -1.21 -7.16 -8.42
CA ALA A 78 0.06 -6.47 -8.60
C ALA A 78 0.67 -6.01 -7.26
N PHE A 79 -0.16 -5.47 -6.35
CA PHE A 79 0.28 -5.11 -5.00
C PHE A 79 0.69 -6.35 -4.20
N ARG A 80 -0.08 -7.46 -4.27
CA ARG A 80 0.24 -8.70 -3.57
C ARG A 80 1.59 -9.28 -4.04
N THR A 81 1.80 -9.37 -5.34
CA THR A 81 3.07 -9.85 -5.93
C THR A 81 4.21 -8.95 -5.51
N THR A 82 4.04 -7.62 -5.66
CA THR A 82 5.05 -6.64 -5.25
C THR A 82 5.42 -6.80 -3.78
N PHE A 83 4.44 -6.89 -2.88
CA PHE A 83 4.69 -7.04 -1.45
C PHE A 83 5.36 -8.37 -1.11
N THR A 84 5.02 -9.44 -1.83
CA THR A 84 5.62 -10.77 -1.65
C THR A 84 7.10 -10.77 -2.05
N GLU A 85 7.44 -10.13 -3.17
CA GLU A 85 8.80 -10.09 -3.72
C GLU A 85 9.70 -9.03 -3.07
N ALA A 86 9.13 -7.90 -2.65
CA ALA A 86 9.86 -6.75 -2.12
C ALA A 86 10.75 -7.07 -0.92
N GLU A 87 11.86 -6.36 -0.77
CA GLU A 87 12.59 -6.34 0.50
C GLU A 87 11.76 -5.64 1.59
N LYS A 88 11.73 -6.23 2.80
CA LYS A 88 10.96 -5.73 3.95
C LYS A 88 11.89 -4.96 4.90
N PRO A 89 11.39 -3.98 5.66
CA PRO A 89 10.00 -3.50 5.71
C PRO A 89 9.60 -2.64 4.49
N VAL A 90 8.33 -2.74 4.11
CA VAL A 90 7.74 -1.96 3.01
C VAL A 90 7.04 -0.72 3.57
N LEU A 91 7.23 0.43 2.90
CA LEU A 91 6.46 1.65 3.11
C LEU A 91 5.64 1.96 1.86
N ALA A 92 4.32 1.84 1.97
CA ALA A 92 3.42 2.19 0.88
C ALA A 92 2.81 3.59 1.11
N PHE A 93 2.57 4.35 0.05
CA PHE A 93 1.93 5.66 0.18
C PHE A 93 1.00 5.98 -0.98
N CYS A 94 0.07 6.89 -0.75
CA CYS A 94 -0.66 7.56 -1.81
C CYS A 94 -0.86 9.04 -1.44
N ARG A 95 -2.01 9.66 -1.74
CA ARG A 95 -2.32 11.00 -1.22
C ARG A 95 -2.53 11.00 0.30
N THR A 96 -3.35 10.08 0.81
CA THR A 96 -3.80 10.03 2.21
C THR A 96 -3.45 8.72 2.93
N GLY A 97 -2.84 7.75 2.24
CA GLY A 97 -2.62 6.38 2.73
C GLY A 97 -3.76 5.40 2.41
N THR A 98 -4.99 5.87 2.22
CA THR A 98 -6.18 5.02 2.06
C THR A 98 -6.08 3.99 0.92
N ARG A 99 -5.55 4.36 -0.26
CA ARG A 99 -5.41 3.41 -1.38
C ARG A 99 -4.44 2.28 -1.07
N SER A 100 -3.33 2.58 -0.41
CA SER A 100 -2.35 1.59 0.01
C SER A 100 -2.96 0.62 1.03
N THR A 101 -3.73 1.15 2.00
CA THR A 101 -4.46 0.33 2.96
C THR A 101 -5.52 -0.53 2.28
N SER A 102 -6.29 0.01 1.33
CA SER A 102 -7.31 -0.74 0.58
C SER A 102 -6.72 -1.87 -0.27
N LEU A 103 -5.60 -1.64 -0.95
CA LEU A 103 -4.90 -2.68 -1.70
C LEU A 103 -4.40 -3.78 -0.78
N TRP A 104 -3.77 -3.42 0.34
CA TRP A 104 -3.35 -4.39 1.35
C TRP A 104 -4.54 -5.20 1.89
N ALA A 105 -5.65 -4.55 2.22
CA ALA A 105 -6.84 -5.19 2.77
C ALA A 105 -7.39 -6.28 1.83
N LEU A 106 -7.50 -5.96 0.53
CA LEU A 106 -7.94 -6.93 -0.47
C LEU A 106 -6.88 -7.99 -0.77
N ALA A 107 -5.59 -7.64 -0.68
CA ALA A 107 -4.50 -8.58 -0.86
C ALA A 107 -4.45 -9.63 0.26
N ALA A 108 -4.73 -9.22 1.50
CA ALA A 108 -4.59 -10.00 2.73
C ALA A 108 -5.71 -11.01 3.00
N THR A 109 -6.79 -11.04 2.18
CA THR A 109 -7.88 -12.02 2.31
C THR A 109 -7.43 -13.47 2.09
N ASP A 110 -6.19 -13.69 1.67
CA ASP A 110 -5.58 -15.02 1.56
C ASP A 110 -5.20 -15.60 2.94
N ARG A 111 -4.97 -14.75 3.93
CA ARG A 111 -4.42 -15.10 5.26
C ARG A 111 -5.26 -14.61 6.43
N LEU A 112 -6.02 -13.54 6.23
CA LEU A 112 -6.81 -12.88 7.26
C LEU A 112 -8.29 -12.90 6.91
N THR A 113 -9.12 -12.97 7.93
CA THR A 113 -10.57 -12.80 7.79
C THR A 113 -10.93 -11.34 7.48
N PRO A 114 -12.08 -11.08 6.84
CA PRO A 114 -12.55 -9.71 6.64
C PRO A 114 -12.66 -8.89 7.94
N ALA A 115 -12.95 -9.53 9.09
CA ALA A 115 -13.03 -8.85 10.37
C ALA A 115 -11.64 -8.38 10.86
N GLU A 116 -10.64 -9.26 10.82
CA GLU A 116 -9.26 -8.91 11.19
C GLU A 116 -8.71 -7.80 10.30
N ILE A 117 -8.95 -7.88 8.99
CA ILE A 117 -8.50 -6.87 8.02
C ILE A 117 -9.06 -5.48 8.37
N LEU A 118 -10.36 -5.40 8.62
CA LEU A 118 -11.02 -4.14 8.94
C LEU A 118 -10.56 -3.59 10.30
N GLN A 119 -10.35 -4.47 11.29
CA GLN A 119 -9.81 -4.08 12.59
C GLN A 119 -8.39 -3.51 12.45
N THR A 120 -7.49 -4.20 11.77
CA THR A 120 -6.12 -3.73 11.55
C THR A 120 -6.09 -2.39 10.81
N ALA A 121 -6.94 -2.20 9.80
CA ALA A 121 -7.05 -0.92 9.10
C ALA A 121 -7.54 0.20 10.03
N ALA A 122 -8.55 -0.08 10.86
CA ALA A 122 -9.11 0.88 11.80
C ALA A 122 -8.11 1.29 12.89
N GLU A 123 -7.34 0.34 13.42
CA GLU A 123 -6.25 0.60 14.40
C GLU A 123 -5.16 1.50 13.81
N ALA A 124 -4.90 1.39 12.50
CA ALA A 124 -4.01 2.28 11.76
C ALA A 124 -4.66 3.62 11.33
N GLY A 125 -5.92 3.87 11.70
CA GLY A 125 -6.64 5.11 11.43
C GLY A 125 -7.32 5.17 10.05
N TYR A 126 -7.56 4.03 9.40
CA TYR A 126 -8.24 3.95 8.10
C TYR A 126 -9.59 3.23 8.23
N ASP A 127 -10.68 3.96 7.98
CA ASP A 127 -12.00 3.36 7.83
C ASP A 127 -12.14 2.73 6.43
N LEU A 128 -12.27 1.40 6.41
CA LEU A 128 -12.48 0.60 5.21
C LEU A 128 -13.81 -0.16 5.23
N GLU A 129 -14.77 0.24 6.07
CA GLU A 129 -16.04 -0.46 6.23
C GLU A 129 -16.80 -0.62 4.90
N ALA A 130 -16.71 0.38 4.02
CA ALA A 130 -17.26 0.32 2.66
C ALA A 130 -16.71 -0.83 1.78
N LEU A 131 -15.54 -1.39 2.12
CA LEU A 131 -14.96 -2.54 1.41
C LEU A 131 -15.44 -3.89 1.96
N ARG A 132 -16.17 -3.94 3.09
CA ARG A 132 -16.62 -5.20 3.71
C ARG A 132 -17.30 -6.17 2.74
N PRO A 133 -18.28 -5.76 1.91
CA PRO A 133 -18.95 -6.68 0.99
C PRO A 133 -17.97 -7.33 0.01
N ARG A 134 -16.98 -6.56 -0.47
CA ARG A 134 -15.96 -7.05 -1.38
C ARG A 134 -14.98 -7.99 -0.68
N LEU A 135 -14.52 -7.66 0.53
CA LEU A 135 -13.66 -8.54 1.33
C LEU A 135 -14.32 -9.90 1.57
N GLN A 136 -15.62 -9.91 1.89
CA GLN A 136 -16.40 -11.14 2.05
C GLN A 136 -16.58 -11.92 0.74
N ALA A 137 -16.77 -11.24 -0.39
CA ALA A 137 -16.84 -11.89 -1.69
C ALA A 137 -15.49 -12.54 -2.06
N THR A 138 -14.38 -11.81 -1.95
CA THR A 138 -13.03 -12.29 -2.26
C THR A 138 -12.64 -13.48 -1.37
N ALA A 139 -12.91 -13.40 -0.06
CA ALA A 139 -12.63 -14.50 0.87
C ALA A 139 -13.39 -15.79 0.51
N ARG A 140 -14.68 -15.67 0.13
CA ARG A 140 -15.51 -16.81 -0.30
C ARG A 140 -15.03 -17.44 -1.60
N SER A 141 -14.75 -16.63 -2.64
CA SER A 141 -14.26 -17.13 -3.92
C SER A 141 -12.93 -17.88 -3.79
N ARG A 142 -12.06 -17.49 -2.84
CA ARG A 142 -10.80 -18.19 -2.56
C ARG A 142 -10.98 -19.47 -1.75
N ALA A 143 -12.01 -19.58 -0.91
CA ALA A 143 -12.35 -20.84 -0.25
C ALA A 143 -12.80 -21.87 -1.30
N ALA A 144 -13.69 -21.47 -2.21
CA ALA A 144 -14.23 -22.33 -3.26
C ALA A 144 -13.21 -22.75 -4.35
N GLY A 145 -12.13 -21.98 -4.54
CA GLY A 145 -11.06 -22.31 -5.51
C GLY A 145 -9.89 -23.12 -4.93
N ARG A 146 -9.99 -23.53 -3.65
CA ARG A 146 -9.01 -24.40 -2.96
C ARG A 146 -9.53 -25.83 -2.77
N GLU A 147 -10.71 -26.12 -3.28
CA GLU A 147 -11.36 -27.44 -3.38
C GLU A 147 -11.16 -28.02 -4.78
#